data_AF-F0F950-F1
#
_entry.id   AF-F0F950-F1
#
_cell.length_a   1.000
_cell.length_b   1.000
_cell.length_c   1.000
_cell.angle_alpha   90.00
_cell.angle_beta   90.00
_cell.angle_gamma   90.00
#
_symmetry.space_group_name_H-M   'P 1'
#
loop_
_entity.id
_entity.type
_entity.pdbx_description
1 polymer ?
#
loop_
_entity_poly.entity_id
_entity_poly.type
_entity_poly.pdbx_seq_one_letter_code
_entity_poly.pdbx_strand_id
1 'polypeptide(L)'
;MVRSRCCCRGVAVVHGIDDVQAGVRQLWTGKKVESFTFQGIKAGAQLAGASANTANSIATFSDIGLGLVGSGAGLFKVLNKGTKVAEFTVAESKFDYFLGRVVEGNVHSVQRSAQNLRDLTTLGIRSKKQLAQIFATTLIKGTEVSRSTNKYGTTINKVLKIGKRGQIQTSFFYADGDMTKAPKVITIILKIFKKK
;
A
#
# COMPACT_ATOMS: atom_id res chain seq x y z
N MET A 1 -65.74 -6.05 24.40
CA MET A 1 -66.40 -5.79 23.11
C MET A 1 -66.13 -4.34 22.70
N VAL A 2 -65.06 -4.09 21.94
CA VAL A 2 -64.89 -2.98 20.98
C VAL A 2 -63.91 -3.51 19.93
N ARG A 3 -64.33 -3.53 18.67
CA ARG A 3 -63.53 -3.88 17.48
C ARG A 3 -63.12 -2.58 16.81
N SER A 4 -61.84 -2.44 16.43
CA SER A 4 -61.41 -1.60 15.31
C SER A 4 -60.21 -2.23 14.61
N ARG A 5 -60.34 -2.42 13.31
CA ARG A 5 -59.36 -2.96 12.36
C ARG A 5 -58.38 -1.86 11.94
N CYS A 6 -57.12 -2.19 11.65
CA CYS A 6 -56.48 -1.75 10.41
C CYS A 6 -55.19 -2.54 10.14
N CYS A 7 -55.13 -3.17 8.96
CA CYS A 7 -53.89 -3.61 8.33
C CYS A 7 -53.03 -2.39 7.95
N CYS A 8 -51.70 -2.54 7.96
CA CYS A 8 -50.86 -2.13 6.85
C CYS A 8 -49.48 -2.82 6.89
N ARG A 9 -49.04 -3.25 5.71
CA ARG A 9 -47.74 -3.82 5.41
C ARG A 9 -46.62 -2.80 5.63
N GLY A 10 -45.46 -3.30 6.05
CA GLY A 10 -44.20 -3.01 5.36
C GLY A 10 -43.32 -1.86 5.84
N VAL A 11 -42.02 -2.13 5.70
CA VAL A 11 -40.86 -1.24 5.60
C VAL A 11 -40.00 -1.15 6.87
N ALA A 12 -38.86 -1.84 6.80
CA ALA A 12 -37.67 -1.57 7.57
C ALA A 12 -37.27 -0.11 7.40
N VAL A 13 -37.27 0.65 8.50
CA VAL A 13 -36.59 1.94 8.55
C VAL A 13 -35.54 1.84 9.65
N VAL A 14 -34.30 1.87 9.18
CA VAL A 14 -33.06 2.02 9.93
C VAL A 14 -33.10 3.28 10.79
N HIS A 15 -32.82 3.15 12.09
CA HIS A 15 -32.46 4.27 12.96
C HIS A 15 -31.03 4.74 12.63
N GLY A 16 -30.83 5.24 11.40
CA GLY A 16 -29.53 5.63 10.85
C GLY A 16 -29.50 7.04 10.29
N ILE A 17 -30.31 7.95 10.83
CA ILE A 17 -30.42 9.34 10.36
C ILE A 17 -30.09 10.39 11.43
N ASP A 18 -29.92 10.02 12.69
CA ASP A 18 -29.54 10.97 13.74
C ASP A 18 -28.02 11.31 13.73
N ASP A 19 -27.17 10.48 13.15
CA ASP A 19 -25.72 10.75 13.01
C ASP A 19 -25.37 11.66 11.81
N VAL A 20 -26.27 11.81 10.83
CA VAL A 20 -26.01 12.63 9.63
C VAL A 20 -26.13 14.13 9.95
N GLN A 21 -27.02 14.49 10.87
CA GLN A 21 -27.26 15.89 11.21
C GLN A 21 -26.12 16.50 12.07
N ALA A 22 -25.46 15.68 12.90
CA ALA A 22 -24.25 16.08 13.62
C ALA A 22 -23.06 16.33 12.67
N GLY A 23 -22.95 15.55 11.59
CA GLY A 23 -21.92 15.71 10.56
C GLY A 23 -22.06 17.01 9.75
N VAL A 24 -23.29 17.47 9.48
CA VAL A 24 -23.52 18.74 8.75
C VAL A 24 -23.23 19.97 9.63
N ARG A 25 -23.45 19.89 10.95
CA ARG A 25 -23.11 20.98 11.87
C ARG A 25 -21.59 21.16 12.05
N GLN A 26 -20.81 20.07 11.95
CA GLN A 26 -19.34 20.13 11.98
C GLN A 26 -18.72 20.77 10.73
N LEU A 27 -19.46 20.85 9.62
CA LEU A 27 -19.05 21.52 8.38
C LEU A 27 -19.05 23.05 8.51
N TRP A 28 -19.86 23.64 9.41
CA TRP A 28 -20.01 25.09 9.53
C TRP A 28 -19.16 25.72 10.65
N THR A 29 -18.72 24.97 11.66
CA THR A 29 -17.98 25.52 12.82
C THR A 29 -16.44 25.49 12.68
N GLY A 30 -15.90 25.14 11.50
CA GLY A 30 -14.52 25.45 11.14
C GLY A 30 -13.39 24.77 11.94
N LYS A 31 -13.62 23.61 12.57
CA LYS A 31 -12.52 22.80 13.16
C LYS A 31 -12.27 21.54 12.33
N LYS A 32 -11.09 21.47 11.70
CA LYS A 32 -10.61 20.33 10.92
C LYS A 32 -10.55 19.07 11.81
N VAL A 33 -11.39 18.09 11.51
CA VAL A 33 -11.21 16.70 11.92
C VAL A 33 -10.88 15.91 10.66
N GLU A 34 -9.67 15.35 10.59
CA GLU A 34 -9.23 14.50 9.48
C GLU A 34 -10.00 13.17 9.51
N SER A 35 -11.13 13.11 8.83
CA SER A 35 -11.92 11.88 8.69
C SER A 35 -11.56 11.13 7.41
N PHE A 36 -10.39 10.47 7.40
CA PHE A 36 -10.15 9.34 6.50
C PHE A 36 -10.68 8.01 7.09
N THR A 37 -11.23 8.04 8.30
CA THR A 37 -11.42 6.84 9.12
C THR A 37 -12.69 6.04 8.83
N PHE A 38 -13.71 6.57 8.14
CA PHE A 38 -14.96 5.81 7.99
C PHE A 38 -15.11 5.03 6.67
N GLN A 39 -14.31 5.32 5.64
CA GLN A 39 -14.23 4.47 4.43
C GLN A 39 -13.10 3.42 4.48
N GLY A 40 -12.09 3.61 5.34
CA GLY A 40 -10.92 2.72 5.44
C GLY A 40 -11.21 1.33 6.02
N ILE A 41 -12.16 1.23 6.97
CA ILE A 41 -12.45 -0.04 7.65
C ILE A 41 -13.28 -0.98 6.76
N LYS A 42 -14.16 -0.45 5.90
CA LYS A 42 -14.95 -1.27 4.96
C LYS A 42 -14.11 -1.74 3.76
N ALA A 43 -13.09 -0.98 3.35
CA ALA A 43 -12.11 -1.39 2.34
C ALA A 43 -11.14 -2.47 2.85
N GLY A 44 -10.93 -2.58 4.17
CA GLY A 44 -10.15 -3.65 4.80
C GLY A 44 -10.78 -5.04 4.66
N ALA A 45 -12.11 -5.12 4.53
CA ALA A 45 -12.84 -6.39 4.33
C ALA A 45 -12.98 -6.78 2.84
N GLN A 46 -12.74 -5.86 1.90
CA GLN A 46 -12.74 -6.14 0.45
C GLN A 46 -11.41 -6.69 -0.08
N LEU A 47 -10.53 -7.17 0.82
CA LEU A 47 -9.23 -7.77 0.51
C LEU A 47 -9.31 -9.21 -0.02
N ALA A 48 -10.51 -9.74 -0.27
CA ALA A 48 -10.71 -11.13 -0.70
C ALA A 48 -10.74 -11.37 -2.22
N GLY A 49 -10.62 -10.37 -3.10
CA GLY A 49 -10.82 -10.69 -4.53
C GLY A 49 -10.61 -9.64 -5.63
N ALA A 50 -9.79 -8.60 -5.45
CA ALA A 50 -9.61 -7.58 -6.51
C ALA A 50 -8.17 -7.54 -7.07
N SER A 51 -7.91 -8.40 -8.07
CA SER A 51 -6.84 -8.22 -9.07
C SER A 51 -7.11 -9.11 -10.30
N ALA A 52 -7.95 -8.64 -11.23
CA ALA A 52 -8.00 -9.15 -12.59
C ALA A 52 -7.33 -8.14 -13.54
N ASN A 53 -6.42 -8.63 -14.38
CA ASN A 53 -5.90 -8.05 -15.64
C ASN A 53 -4.48 -7.45 -15.65
N THR A 54 -3.54 -8.26 -16.17
CA THR A 54 -2.17 -8.01 -16.73
C THR A 54 -1.38 -9.36 -16.72
N ALA A 55 -1.59 -10.17 -17.75
CA ALA A 55 -1.47 -11.63 -17.76
C ALA A 55 -0.08 -12.30 -17.66
N ASN A 56 0.99 -11.67 -17.14
CA ASN A 56 2.27 -12.38 -16.92
C ASN A 56 3.09 -11.86 -15.75
N SER A 57 2.91 -10.59 -15.35
CA SER A 57 3.44 -10.10 -14.06
C SER A 57 2.54 -10.53 -12.91
N ILE A 58 1.24 -10.78 -13.16
CA ILE A 58 0.22 -11.06 -12.14
C ILE A 58 0.39 -12.40 -11.42
N ALA A 59 0.91 -13.45 -12.07
CA ALA A 59 1.06 -14.76 -11.42
C ALA A 59 1.96 -14.71 -10.17
N THR A 60 2.95 -13.80 -10.13
CA THR A 60 3.79 -13.62 -8.94
C THR A 60 3.05 -12.95 -7.78
N PHE A 61 2.04 -12.11 -8.09
CA PHE A 61 1.31 -11.26 -7.13
C PHE A 61 -0.04 -11.84 -6.69
N SER A 62 -0.62 -12.81 -7.42
CA SER A 62 -1.94 -13.37 -7.12
C SER A 62 -2.05 -14.05 -5.76
N ASP A 63 -0.93 -14.53 -5.22
CA ASP A 63 -0.91 -15.27 -3.95
C ASP A 63 -0.67 -14.37 -2.73
N ILE A 64 -0.39 -13.09 -2.96
CA ILE A 64 0.02 -12.14 -1.93
C ILE A 64 -1.10 -11.13 -1.67
N GLY A 65 -1.77 -11.28 -0.54
CA GLY A 65 -2.70 -10.31 0.01
C GLY A 65 -1.96 -9.17 0.70
N LEU A 66 -2.46 -7.96 0.55
CA LEU A 66 -1.95 -6.76 1.23
C LEU A 66 -3.05 -6.09 2.02
N GLY A 67 -2.87 -5.98 3.34
CA GLY A 67 -3.69 -5.15 4.22
C GLY A 67 -2.91 -3.94 4.70
N LEU A 68 -3.56 -2.79 4.77
CA LEU A 68 -3.03 -1.64 5.50
C LEU A 68 -3.44 -1.80 6.97
N VAL A 69 -2.49 -1.73 7.89
CA VAL A 69 -2.74 -1.90 9.33
C VAL A 69 -2.35 -0.61 10.05
N GLY A 70 -3.33 0.03 10.69
CA GLY A 70 -3.12 1.25 11.47
C GLY A 70 -3.28 2.55 10.67
N SER A 71 -3.68 3.61 11.37
CA SER A 71 -4.19 4.86 10.76
C SER A 71 -3.11 5.92 10.44
N GLY A 72 -1.82 5.69 10.73
CA GLY A 72 -0.85 6.80 10.78
C GLY A 72 0.53 6.62 10.14
N ALA A 73 0.93 5.42 9.68
CA ALA A 73 2.35 5.20 9.32
C ALA A 73 2.61 4.41 8.02
N GLY A 74 1.60 4.13 7.20
CA GLY A 74 1.82 3.35 5.97
C GLY A 74 2.38 1.95 6.25
N LEU A 75 1.94 1.33 7.35
CA LEU A 75 2.30 -0.04 7.72
C LEU A 75 1.46 -1.02 6.89
N PHE A 76 2.14 -1.82 6.11
CA PHE A 76 1.54 -2.84 5.26
C PHE A 76 1.77 -4.22 5.87
N LYS A 77 0.68 -4.95 6.06
CA LYS A 77 0.67 -6.36 6.42
C LYS A 77 0.50 -7.20 5.18
N VAL A 78 1.46 -8.10 4.97
CA VAL A 78 1.49 -9.02 3.85
C VAL A 78 0.95 -10.37 4.32
N LEU A 79 -0.10 -10.83 3.67
CA LEU A 79 -0.72 -12.13 3.91
C LEU A 79 -0.40 -13.04 2.72
N ASN A 80 0.49 -14.01 2.92
CA ASN A 80 0.72 -15.05 1.93
C ASN A 80 -0.14 -16.28 2.27
N LYS A 81 -0.88 -16.81 1.28
CA LYS A 81 -1.77 -18.00 1.44
C LYS A 81 -1.07 -19.21 2.09
N GLY A 82 0.26 -19.24 2.10
CA GLY A 82 1.06 -20.38 2.55
C GLY A 82 1.64 -20.36 3.98
N THR A 83 1.57 -19.27 4.78
CA THR A 83 1.87 -19.17 6.26
C THR A 83 2.64 -17.93 6.70
N LYS A 84 3.40 -17.25 5.82
CA LYS A 84 4.23 -16.11 6.23
C LYS A 84 3.46 -14.80 6.20
N VAL A 85 3.10 -14.31 7.40
CA VAL A 85 2.70 -12.93 7.62
C VAL A 85 3.98 -12.11 7.74
N ALA A 86 4.20 -11.17 6.82
CA ALA A 86 5.33 -10.26 6.87
C ALA A 86 4.81 -8.82 6.91
N GLU A 87 5.48 -7.95 7.64
CA GLU A 87 5.06 -6.54 7.75
C GLU A 87 6.18 -5.64 7.24
N PHE A 88 5.84 -4.51 6.63
CA PHE A 88 6.81 -3.48 6.25
C PHE A 88 6.17 -2.09 6.30
N THR A 89 6.99 -1.06 6.42
CA THR A 89 6.53 0.33 6.39
C THR A 89 7.15 1.10 5.24
N VAL A 90 6.39 2.04 4.69
CA VAL A 90 6.87 2.98 3.68
C VAL A 90 6.38 4.36 4.06
N ALA A 91 7.31 5.30 4.22
CA ALA A 91 6.94 6.70 4.46
C ALA A 91 6.20 7.27 3.25
N GLU A 92 5.20 8.12 3.47
CA GLU A 92 4.40 8.69 2.38
C GLU A 92 5.27 9.54 1.43
N SER A 93 6.22 10.28 1.98
CA SER A 93 7.24 11.03 1.20
C SER A 93 8.11 10.13 0.32
N LYS A 94 8.32 8.86 0.70
CA LYS A 94 9.03 7.89 -0.14
C LYS A 94 8.16 7.44 -1.30
N PHE A 95 6.85 7.23 -1.11
CA PHE A 95 5.95 6.97 -2.24
C PHE A 95 5.96 8.12 -3.23
N ASP A 96 5.92 9.36 -2.76
CA ASP A 96 5.93 10.53 -3.63
C ASP A 96 7.26 10.64 -4.39
N TYR A 97 8.39 10.34 -3.75
CA TYR A 97 9.70 10.23 -4.40
C TYR A 97 9.78 9.09 -5.43
N PHE A 98 9.19 7.92 -5.15
CA PHE A 98 9.22 6.79 -6.08
C PHE A 98 8.29 7.01 -7.28
N LEU A 99 7.18 7.73 -7.10
CA LEU A 99 6.17 7.95 -8.13
C LEU A 99 6.32 9.30 -8.86
N GLY A 100 7.49 9.94 -8.78
CA GLY A 100 7.76 11.13 -9.59
C GLY A 100 7.09 12.41 -9.11
N ARG A 101 6.59 12.46 -7.87
CA ARG A 101 5.85 13.62 -7.33
C ARG A 101 6.73 14.64 -6.64
N VAL A 102 8.00 14.30 -6.36
CA VAL A 102 9.00 15.28 -5.89
C VAL A 102 9.48 16.10 -7.08
N VAL A 103 9.03 17.35 -7.15
CA VAL A 103 9.27 18.29 -8.27
C VAL A 103 10.15 19.50 -7.89
N GLU A 104 10.37 19.72 -6.60
CA GLU A 104 11.13 20.84 -6.06
C GLU A 104 12.22 20.37 -5.09
N GLY A 105 13.20 21.24 -4.81
CA GLY A 105 14.32 20.98 -3.92
C GLY A 105 15.58 20.52 -4.66
N ASN A 106 16.29 19.52 -4.12
CA ASN A 106 17.56 19.07 -4.67
C ASN A 106 17.38 18.50 -6.09
N VAL A 107 18.13 19.04 -7.06
CA VAL A 107 18.04 18.69 -8.49
C VAL A 107 18.20 17.19 -8.73
N HIS A 108 19.15 16.53 -8.06
CA HIS A 108 19.34 15.08 -8.20
C HIS A 108 18.15 14.30 -7.67
N SER A 109 17.49 14.77 -6.61
CA SER A 109 16.31 14.11 -6.06
C SER A 109 15.11 14.23 -7.01
N VAL A 110 14.90 15.40 -7.60
CA VAL A 110 13.85 15.65 -8.59
C VAL A 110 14.07 14.80 -9.85
N GLN A 111 15.31 14.80 -10.38
CA GLN A 111 15.67 13.99 -11.55
C GLN A 111 15.49 12.49 -11.29
N ARG A 112 15.92 11.99 -10.13
CA ARG A 112 15.75 10.57 -9.75
C ARG A 112 14.28 10.21 -9.55
N SER A 113 13.50 11.10 -8.95
CA SER A 113 12.05 10.93 -8.79
C SER A 113 11.36 10.79 -10.15
N ALA A 114 11.67 11.67 -11.11
CA ALA A 114 11.15 11.57 -12.48
C ALA A 114 11.62 10.31 -13.21
N GLN A 115 12.89 9.92 -13.04
CA GLN A 115 13.43 8.68 -13.60
C GLN A 115 12.71 7.44 -13.04
N ASN A 116 12.47 7.40 -11.73
CA ASN A 116 11.74 6.31 -11.08
C ASN A 116 10.35 6.15 -11.69
N LEU A 117 9.61 7.25 -11.90
CA LEU A 117 8.30 7.20 -12.53
C LEU A 117 8.35 6.62 -13.95
N ARG A 118 9.34 7.03 -14.76
CA ARG A 118 9.52 6.52 -16.13
C ARG A 118 9.82 5.02 -16.14
N ASP A 119 10.72 4.57 -15.28
CA ASP A 119 11.11 3.17 -15.18
C ASP A 119 9.97 2.30 -14.62
N LEU A 120 9.28 2.75 -13.58
CA LEU A 120 8.10 2.07 -13.04
C LEU A 120 6.99 1.95 -14.09
N THR A 121 6.73 3.02 -14.84
CA THR A 121 5.75 3.02 -15.93
C THR A 121 6.13 2.01 -17.01
N THR A 122 7.42 1.89 -17.34
CA THR A 122 7.94 0.90 -18.29
C THR A 122 7.75 -0.54 -17.80
N LEU A 123 7.88 -0.77 -16.49
CA LEU A 123 7.59 -2.06 -15.86
C LEU A 123 6.07 -2.34 -15.74
N GLY A 124 5.22 -1.32 -15.91
CA GLY A 124 3.76 -1.41 -15.83
C GLY A 124 3.19 -1.08 -14.45
N ILE A 125 3.96 -0.37 -13.61
CA ILE A 125 3.62 -0.03 -12.23
C ILE A 125 3.28 1.45 -12.19
N ARG A 126 2.04 1.78 -11.85
CA ARG A 126 1.56 3.18 -11.92
C ARG A 126 0.93 3.69 -10.62
N SER A 127 0.64 2.79 -9.68
CA SER A 127 -0.07 3.13 -8.45
C SER A 127 0.71 2.77 -7.20
N LYS A 128 0.43 3.49 -6.10
CA LYS A 128 0.96 3.18 -4.76
C LYS A 128 0.66 1.74 -4.36
N LYS A 129 -0.56 1.25 -4.63
CA LYS A 129 -0.98 -0.14 -4.36
C LYS A 129 -0.12 -1.16 -5.11
N GLN A 130 0.09 -0.99 -6.41
CA GLN A 130 0.93 -1.91 -7.20
C GLN A 130 2.39 -1.88 -6.73
N LEU A 131 2.90 -0.70 -6.37
CA LEU A 131 4.26 -0.56 -5.85
C LEU A 131 4.40 -1.24 -4.48
N ALA A 132 3.42 -1.07 -3.59
CA ALA A 132 3.37 -1.78 -2.31
C ALA A 132 3.28 -3.30 -2.49
N GLN A 133 2.50 -3.80 -3.45
CA GLN A 133 2.46 -5.22 -3.82
C GLN A 133 3.83 -5.73 -4.23
N ILE A 134 4.60 -4.93 -4.96
CA ILE A 134 5.96 -5.28 -5.34
C ILE A 134 6.90 -5.32 -4.15
N PHE A 135 6.79 -4.39 -3.21
CA PHE A 135 7.58 -4.44 -1.99
C PHE A 135 7.27 -5.68 -1.15
N ALA A 136 5.99 -6.02 -1.01
CA ALA A 136 5.53 -7.24 -0.36
C ALA A 136 6.13 -8.50 -1.02
N THR A 137 6.02 -8.60 -2.34
CA THR A 137 6.57 -9.72 -3.11
C THR A 137 8.08 -9.79 -3.02
N THR A 138 8.76 -8.64 -3.07
CA THR A 138 10.23 -8.59 -2.96
C THR A 138 10.68 -9.00 -1.56
N LEU A 139 9.93 -8.65 -0.52
CA LEU A 139 10.23 -9.06 0.85
C LEU A 139 10.15 -10.57 1.03
N ILE A 140 9.10 -11.20 0.48
CA ILE A 140 8.81 -12.64 0.64
C ILE A 140 9.59 -13.51 -0.36
N LYS A 141 9.52 -13.18 -1.65
CA LYS A 141 10.03 -13.98 -2.77
C LYS A 141 11.32 -13.43 -3.40
N GLY A 142 11.72 -12.20 -3.05
CA GLY A 142 12.92 -11.58 -3.62
C GLY A 142 14.21 -12.23 -3.13
N THR A 143 15.21 -12.26 -4.00
CA THR A 143 16.54 -12.79 -3.69
C THR A 143 17.37 -11.71 -2.99
N GLU A 144 17.93 -12.02 -1.82
CA GLU A 144 18.90 -11.14 -1.14
C GLU A 144 20.18 -11.06 -1.98
N VAL A 145 20.57 -9.84 -2.37
CA VAL A 145 21.78 -9.59 -3.17
C VAL A 145 22.90 -8.97 -2.36
N SER A 146 22.56 -8.26 -1.28
CA SER A 146 23.54 -7.74 -0.34
C SER A 146 22.90 -7.38 0.99
N ARG A 147 23.74 -7.35 2.02
CA ARG A 147 23.41 -6.96 3.38
C ARG A 147 24.48 -6.02 3.88
N SER A 148 24.08 -4.95 4.56
CA SER A 148 25.00 -4.01 5.20
C SER A 148 24.45 -3.62 6.56
N THR A 149 25.31 -3.66 7.58
CA THR A 149 24.95 -3.33 8.96
C THR A 149 25.80 -2.15 9.42
N ASN A 150 25.16 -1.19 10.08
CA ASN A 150 25.83 -0.05 10.70
C ASN A 150 25.25 0.19 12.11
N LYS A 151 25.74 1.22 12.80
CA LYS A 151 25.30 1.57 14.16
C LYS A 151 23.81 1.91 14.30
N TYR A 152 23.10 2.18 13.20
CA TYR A 152 21.67 2.51 13.21
C TYR A 152 20.79 1.31 12.85
N GLY A 153 21.36 0.27 12.23
CA GLY A 153 20.66 -0.97 11.91
C GLY A 153 21.18 -1.69 10.69
N THR A 154 20.36 -2.62 10.18
CA THR A 154 20.72 -3.53 9.08
C THR A 154 19.88 -3.22 7.84
N THR A 155 20.53 -2.95 6.71
CA THR A 155 19.88 -2.85 5.40
C THR A 155 20.06 -4.14 4.62
N ILE A 156 18.95 -4.72 4.18
CA ILE A 156 18.92 -5.88 3.28
C ILE A 156 18.44 -5.43 1.91
N ASN A 157 19.27 -5.62 0.90
CA ASN A 157 18.91 -5.38 -0.49
C ASN A 157 18.39 -6.67 -1.12
N LYS A 158 17.15 -6.65 -1.59
CA LYS A 158 16.55 -7.78 -2.30
C LYS A 158 16.16 -7.39 -3.71
N VAL A 159 16.29 -8.32 -4.65
CA VAL A 159 15.92 -8.13 -6.05
C VAL A 159 14.75 -9.03 -6.41
N LEU A 160 13.79 -8.46 -7.14
CA LEU A 160 12.67 -9.18 -7.76
C LEU A 160 12.68 -8.93 -9.26
N LYS A 161 12.65 -10.00 -10.06
CA LYS A 161 12.50 -9.92 -11.52
C LYS A 161 11.03 -9.68 -11.87
N ILE A 162 10.78 -8.72 -12.77
CA ILE A 162 9.45 -8.36 -13.27
C ILE A 162 9.31 -8.90 -14.70
N GLY A 163 9.08 -10.21 -14.80
CA GLY A 163 8.97 -10.93 -16.07
C GLY A 163 10.18 -10.67 -16.98
N LYS A 164 9.92 -10.41 -18.26
CA LYS A 164 10.94 -10.06 -19.26
C LYS A 164 11.25 -8.56 -19.36
N ARG A 165 10.57 -7.71 -18.56
CA ARG A 165 10.67 -6.24 -18.67
C ARG A 165 11.85 -5.65 -17.90
N GLY A 166 12.23 -6.28 -16.80
CA GLY A 166 13.29 -5.77 -15.94
C GLY A 166 13.30 -6.40 -14.56
N GLN A 167 13.94 -5.72 -13.62
CA GLN A 167 13.97 -6.10 -12.21
C GLN A 167 13.96 -4.87 -11.31
N ILE A 168 13.51 -5.08 -10.08
CA ILE A 168 13.44 -4.06 -9.04
C ILE A 168 14.26 -4.54 -7.85
N GLN A 169 15.23 -3.73 -7.44
CA GLN A 169 15.92 -3.89 -6.17
C GLN A 169 15.23 -3.00 -5.14
N THR A 170 14.85 -3.59 -4.00
CA THR A 170 14.27 -2.89 -2.86
C THR A 170 15.20 -3.01 -1.66
N SER A 171 15.47 -1.88 -1.01
CA SER A 171 16.26 -1.83 0.22
C SER A 171 15.36 -1.81 1.45
N PHE A 172 15.45 -2.84 2.27
CA PHE A 172 14.70 -3.01 3.51
C PHE A 172 15.60 -2.70 4.70
N PHE A 173 15.29 -1.63 5.44
CA PHE A 173 16.04 -1.21 6.61
C PHE A 173 15.38 -1.69 7.90
N TYR A 174 16.12 -2.47 8.66
CA TYR A 174 15.75 -2.96 9.99
C TYR A 174 16.44 -2.08 11.03
N ALA A 175 15.66 -1.24 11.71
CA ALA A 175 16.15 -0.37 12.76
C ALA A 175 16.75 -1.20 13.91
N ASP A 176 17.84 -0.72 14.49
CA ASP A 176 18.60 -1.38 15.56
C ASP A 176 19.17 -2.77 15.17
N GLY A 177 19.06 -3.14 13.89
CA GLY A 177 19.43 -4.47 13.39
C GLY A 177 18.43 -5.56 13.74
N ASP A 178 17.30 -5.20 14.35
CA ASP A 178 16.28 -6.15 14.78
C ASP A 178 15.46 -6.66 13.60
N MET A 179 15.72 -7.91 13.21
CA MET A 179 15.05 -8.57 12.10
C MET A 179 13.62 -9.05 12.44
N THR A 180 13.20 -8.95 13.70
CA THR A 180 11.83 -9.25 14.13
C THR A 180 10.89 -8.09 13.88
N LYS A 181 11.41 -6.85 13.78
CA LYS A 181 10.65 -5.65 13.47
C LYS A 181 10.34 -5.55 11.97
N ALA A 182 9.21 -4.89 11.66
CA ALA A 182 8.85 -4.54 10.29
C ALA A 182 9.91 -3.60 9.67
N PRO A 183 10.59 -3.98 8.58
CA PRO A 183 11.57 -3.11 7.94
C PRO A 183 10.91 -1.89 7.29
N LYS A 184 11.69 -0.83 7.16
CA LYS A 184 11.33 0.38 6.40
C LYS A 184 11.85 0.25 4.97
N VAL A 185 11.01 0.50 3.97
CA VAL A 185 11.47 0.63 2.58
C VAL A 185 12.09 2.01 2.40
N ILE A 186 13.40 2.05 2.15
CA ILE A 186 14.15 3.31 2.09
C ILE A 186 14.49 3.74 0.66
N THR A 187 14.73 2.79 -0.24
CA THR A 187 15.25 3.05 -1.60
C THR A 187 14.78 1.95 -2.55
N ILE A 188 14.64 2.33 -3.83
CA ILE A 188 14.44 1.42 -4.95
C ILE A 188 15.51 1.66 -6.02
N ILE A 189 15.95 0.59 -6.68
CA ILE A 189 16.77 0.69 -7.90
C ILE A 189 16.09 -0.14 -8.98
N LEU A 190 15.77 0.51 -10.09
CA LEU A 190 15.05 -0.10 -11.21
C LEU A 190 16.06 -0.41 -12.32
N LYS A 191 15.96 -1.60 -12.90
CA LYS A 191 16.76 -1.98 -14.07
C LYS A 191 15.83 -2.49 -15.16
N ILE A 192 15.76 -1.76 -16.27
CA ILE A 192 14.98 -2.14 -17.45
C ILE A 192 15.83 -3.05 -18.34
N PHE A 193 15.28 -4.18 -18.76
CA PHE A 193 15.94 -5.04 -19.73
C PHE A 193 15.67 -4.50 -21.14
N LYS A 194 16.74 -4.25 -21.90
CA LYS A 194 16.59 -3.93 -23.32
C LYS A 194 15.97 -5.15 -24.02
N LYS A 195 14.98 -4.93 -24.86
CA LYS A 195 14.53 -5.95 -25.81
C LYS A 195 15.72 -6.24 -26.73
N LYS A 196 16.18 -7.49 -26.72
CA LYS A 196 17.04 -8.01 -27.78
C LYS A 196 16.18 -8.31 -29.01
#